data_AF-Q6KZL2-F1
#
_entry.id   AF-Q6KZL2-F1
#
_cell.length_a   1.000
_cell.length_b   1.000
_cell.length_c   1.000
_cell.angle_alpha   90.00
_cell.angle_beta   90.00
_cell.angle_gamma   90.00
#
_symmetry.space_group_name_H-M   'P 1'
#
loop_
_entity.id
_entity.type
_entity.pdbx_description
1 polymer ?
#
loop_
_entity_poly.entity_id
_entity_poly.type
_entity_poly.pdbx_seq_one_letter_code
_entity_poly.pdbx_strand_id
1 'polypeptide(L)'
;MDDITNQIIKIIKNGYYTYNLKVSDIMGMVSSITGMDRDLILQENKWSMDQSIYSIEYKNVDITIFKLIISYFKGNPFINDLMILSYYDRKLSMIILDIIKQNDYRIGENDIRAALPVLSNSDFLNSEELADYYNDLNLSFSPANYKDYIQMDWFIDLIIMLKDGLYGSNYNYIEYLQSAIKESFYLGVLELIKKQMLAGLVINIRSFLNTGWVNKKLYEYSLKIKKREKLSSFYSMLSIGNDIMIGLEFIIGSFEFLPAGNYILGVYLFIAGSSQLLIRPGITIARNIHLNMIHRKKIRI
;
A
#
# COMPACT_ATOMS: atom_id res chain seq x y z
N MET A 1 8.37 -22.03 31.72
CA MET A 1 9.58 -21.31 31.27
C MET A 1 9.91 -21.69 29.84
N ASP A 2 10.16 -22.97 29.50
CA ASP A 2 9.94 -23.52 28.13
C ASP A 2 8.58 -23.10 27.55
N ASP A 3 7.62 -22.97 28.45
CA ASP A 3 6.27 -22.51 28.24
C ASP A 3 6.16 -21.13 27.56
N ILE A 4 7.00 -20.14 27.91
CA ILE A 4 6.91 -18.76 27.36
C ILE A 4 7.48 -18.73 25.95
N THR A 5 8.64 -19.35 25.73
CA THR A 5 9.24 -19.50 24.40
C THR A 5 8.26 -20.21 23.45
N ASN A 6 7.64 -21.31 23.87
CA ASN A 6 6.66 -22.04 23.07
C ASN A 6 5.40 -21.20 22.76
N GLN A 7 4.93 -20.36 23.69
CA GLN A 7 3.83 -19.42 23.45
C GLN A 7 4.17 -18.40 22.37
N ILE A 8 5.35 -17.77 22.45
CA ILE A 8 5.80 -16.77 21.47
C ILE A 8 5.86 -17.41 20.09
N ILE A 9 6.43 -18.61 19.98
CA ILE A 9 6.49 -19.34 18.71
C ILE A 9 5.09 -19.66 18.19
N LYS A 10 4.15 -20.11 19.04
CA LYS A 10 2.78 -20.39 18.63
C LYS A 10 2.09 -19.14 18.05
N ILE A 11 2.25 -17.99 18.71
CA ILE A 11 1.69 -16.70 18.25
C ILE A 11 2.29 -16.31 16.90
N ILE A 12 3.62 -16.37 16.79
CA ILE A 12 4.32 -16.06 15.55
C ILE A 12 3.85 -16.99 14.43
N LYS A 13 3.82 -18.31 14.66
CA LYS A 13 3.44 -19.30 13.65
C LYS A 13 2.03 -19.12 13.11
N ASN A 14 1.11 -18.68 13.95
CA ASN A 14 -0.28 -18.44 13.57
C ASN A 14 -0.49 -17.08 12.87
N GLY A 15 0.54 -16.25 12.75
CA GLY A 15 0.52 -15.02 11.98
C GLY A 15 0.58 -15.23 10.46
N TYR A 16 0.11 -14.25 9.69
CA TYR A 16 0.08 -14.29 8.23
C TYR A 16 1.48 -14.21 7.59
N TYR A 17 2.45 -13.60 8.28
CA TYR A 17 3.76 -13.26 7.73
C TYR A 17 4.88 -14.29 7.98
N THR A 18 4.54 -15.47 8.48
CA THR A 18 5.50 -16.45 9.00
C THR A 18 6.35 -17.14 7.92
N TYR A 19 5.83 -17.31 6.69
CA TYR A 19 6.34 -18.28 5.68
C TYR A 19 7.85 -18.21 5.38
N ASN A 20 8.50 -17.06 5.58
CA ASN A 20 9.92 -16.84 5.28
C ASN A 20 10.74 -16.43 6.51
N LEU A 21 10.25 -16.63 7.72
CA LEU A 21 10.98 -16.28 8.93
C LEU A 21 11.94 -17.40 9.35
N LYS A 22 13.15 -16.98 9.71
CA LYS A 22 14.19 -17.77 10.34
C LYS A 22 14.20 -17.55 11.85
N VAL A 23 14.79 -18.49 12.60
CA VAL A 23 15.03 -18.34 14.04
C VAL A 23 15.81 -17.05 14.35
N SER A 24 16.79 -16.70 13.51
CA SER A 24 17.54 -15.43 13.63
C SER A 24 16.67 -14.18 13.66
N ASP A 25 15.52 -14.23 12.97
CA ASP A 25 14.65 -13.07 12.79
C ASP A 25 13.86 -12.78 14.06
N ILE A 26 13.58 -13.81 14.86
CA ILE A 26 12.75 -13.72 16.07
C ILE A 26 13.55 -13.80 17.36
N MET A 27 14.81 -14.23 17.30
CA MET A 27 15.63 -14.49 18.49
C MET A 27 15.83 -13.24 19.36
N GLY A 28 15.93 -12.06 18.74
CA GLY A 28 15.99 -10.79 19.47
C GLY A 28 14.77 -10.56 20.36
N MET A 29 13.58 -10.71 19.77
CA MET A 29 12.30 -10.60 20.48
C MET A 29 12.15 -11.68 21.57
N VAL A 30 12.43 -12.95 21.24
CA VAL A 30 12.30 -14.06 22.20
C VAL A 30 13.21 -13.84 23.40
N SER A 31 14.50 -13.57 23.16
CA SER A 31 15.48 -13.30 24.22
C SER A 31 15.12 -12.09 25.07
N SER A 32 14.63 -11.00 24.46
CA SER A 32 14.22 -9.82 25.20
C SER A 32 12.99 -10.07 26.08
N ILE A 33 12.04 -10.87 25.62
CA ILE A 33 10.80 -11.17 26.35
C ILE A 33 11.06 -12.17 27.49
N THR A 34 11.86 -13.20 27.22
CA THR A 34 12.15 -14.25 28.22
C THR A 34 13.23 -13.82 29.22
N GLY A 35 14.04 -12.81 28.89
CA GLY A 35 15.22 -12.41 29.63
C GLY A 35 16.37 -13.43 29.56
N MET A 36 16.24 -14.44 28.69
CA MET A 36 17.24 -15.49 28.53
C MET A 36 18.28 -15.12 27.49
N ASP A 37 19.50 -15.61 27.71
CA ASP A 37 20.55 -15.54 26.71
C ASP A 37 20.17 -16.31 25.43
N ARG A 38 20.59 -15.79 24.29
CA ARG A 38 20.25 -16.34 22.97
C ARG A 38 20.81 -17.74 22.78
N ASP A 39 22.04 -17.99 23.23
CA ASP A 39 22.70 -19.28 23.07
C ASP A 39 22.04 -20.33 23.97
N LEU A 40 21.60 -19.93 25.17
CA LEU A 40 20.84 -20.80 26.06
C LEU A 40 19.51 -21.23 25.43
N ILE A 41 18.75 -20.29 24.84
CA ILE A 41 17.48 -20.58 24.14
C ILE A 41 17.73 -21.59 23.00
N LEU A 42 18.77 -21.37 22.20
CA LEU A 42 19.11 -22.27 21.09
C LEU A 42 19.47 -23.68 21.58
N GLN A 43 20.27 -23.77 22.64
CA GLN A 43 20.72 -25.05 23.21
C GLN A 43 19.55 -25.85 23.80
N GLU A 44 18.73 -25.23 24.64
CA GLU A 44 17.60 -25.91 25.30
C GLU A 44 16.57 -26.42 24.28
N ASN A 45 16.32 -25.65 23.22
CA ASN A 45 15.33 -25.99 22.20
C ASN A 45 15.91 -26.78 21.00
N LYS A 46 17.23 -26.99 20.96
CA LYS A 46 17.95 -27.60 19.83
C LYS A 46 17.67 -26.90 18.49
N TRP A 47 17.60 -25.57 18.52
CA TRP A 47 17.34 -24.76 17.32
C TRP A 47 18.64 -24.32 16.65
N SER A 48 18.55 -24.05 15.34
CA SER A 48 19.61 -23.39 14.56
C SER A 48 19.15 -22.03 14.08
N MET A 49 20.05 -21.04 14.01
CA MET A 49 19.71 -19.68 13.57
C MET A 49 19.12 -19.62 12.15
N ASP A 50 19.57 -20.50 11.25
CA ASP A 50 19.08 -20.60 9.87
C ASP A 50 17.82 -21.44 9.71
N GLN A 51 17.34 -22.07 10.79
CA GLN A 51 16.15 -22.91 10.77
C GLN A 51 14.91 -22.06 10.49
N SER A 52 14.03 -22.58 9.63
CA SER A 52 12.70 -21.99 9.42
C SER A 52 11.84 -22.14 10.67
N ILE A 53 11.10 -21.09 11.03
CA ILE A 53 10.18 -21.14 12.18
C ILE A 53 9.08 -22.20 12.01
N TYR A 54 8.70 -22.55 10.77
CA TYR A 54 7.65 -23.55 10.54
C TYR A 54 8.00 -24.94 11.08
N SER A 55 9.28 -25.31 11.11
CA SER A 55 9.71 -26.63 11.59
C SER A 55 9.72 -26.77 13.11
N ILE A 56 9.40 -25.72 13.85
CA ILE A 56 9.37 -25.74 15.33
C ILE A 56 8.01 -26.27 15.81
N GLU A 57 8.00 -27.41 16.52
CA GLU A 57 6.82 -27.90 17.24
C GLU A 57 6.56 -27.08 18.51
N TYR A 58 5.28 -26.86 18.85
CA TYR A 58 4.88 -26.13 20.07
C TYR A 58 3.85 -26.94 20.87
N LYS A 59 3.86 -26.81 22.19
CA LYS A 59 2.83 -27.37 23.11
C LYS A 59 1.79 -26.29 23.48
N ASN A 60 0.61 -26.68 23.95
CA ASN A 60 -0.49 -25.75 24.28
C ASN A 60 -0.28 -25.03 25.61
N VAL A 61 -0.57 -23.72 25.64
CA VAL A 61 -0.20 -22.81 26.74
C VAL A 61 -1.15 -21.59 26.89
N ASP A 62 -1.16 -21.07 28.13
CA ASP A 62 -1.85 -19.97 28.85
C ASP A 62 -1.73 -18.52 28.27
N ILE A 63 -2.49 -17.56 28.84
CA ILE A 63 -2.95 -16.29 28.24
C ILE A 63 -2.07 -15.05 28.58
N THR A 64 -1.13 -15.12 29.53
CA THR A 64 -0.40 -13.92 30.02
C THR A 64 0.70 -13.38 29.08
N ILE A 65 0.96 -14.02 27.93
CA ILE A 65 2.07 -13.67 27.02
C ILE A 65 1.86 -12.35 26.27
N PHE A 66 0.61 -11.95 26.01
CA PHE A 66 0.32 -10.73 25.27
C PHE A 66 0.81 -9.48 26.01
N LYS A 67 0.76 -9.46 27.35
CA LYS A 67 1.32 -8.35 28.15
C LYS A 67 2.81 -8.17 27.92
N LEU A 68 3.56 -9.27 27.85
CA LEU A 68 5.00 -9.25 27.62
C LEU A 68 5.34 -8.79 26.19
N ILE A 69 4.61 -9.29 25.20
CA ILE A 69 4.73 -8.86 23.80
C ILE A 69 4.44 -7.36 23.65
N ILE A 70 3.36 -6.88 24.26
CA ILE A 70 3.00 -5.46 24.26
C ILE A 70 4.10 -4.64 24.91
N SER A 71 4.63 -5.06 26.07
CA SER A 71 5.74 -4.37 26.73
C SER A 71 7.00 -4.28 25.84
N TYR A 72 7.32 -5.35 25.13
CA TYR A 72 8.42 -5.37 24.15
C TYR A 72 8.15 -4.40 22.99
N PHE A 73 6.95 -4.44 22.40
CA PHE A 73 6.57 -3.56 21.29
C PHE A 73 6.55 -2.08 21.69
N LYS A 74 6.13 -1.72 22.91
CA LYS A 74 6.22 -0.35 23.43
C LYS A 74 7.66 0.19 23.43
N GLY A 75 8.64 -0.69 23.64
CA GLY A 75 10.06 -0.32 23.65
C GLY A 75 10.60 0.12 22.29
N ASN A 76 9.92 -0.23 21.19
CA ASN A 76 10.29 0.16 19.84
C ASN A 76 9.21 1.09 19.24
N PRO A 77 9.47 2.40 19.09
CA PRO A 77 8.49 3.36 18.59
C PRO A 77 7.85 3.00 17.25
N PHE A 78 8.62 2.39 16.34
CA PHE A 78 8.13 1.99 15.02
C PHE A 78 7.15 0.81 15.14
N ILE A 79 7.51 -0.22 15.90
CA ILE A 79 6.64 -1.38 16.13
C ILE A 79 5.41 -0.96 16.93
N ASN A 80 5.56 -0.05 17.88
CA ASN A 80 4.46 0.49 18.66
C ASN A 80 3.42 1.21 17.79
N ASP A 81 3.85 2.09 16.89
CA ASP A 81 2.95 2.81 15.99
C ASP A 81 2.19 1.84 15.05
N LEU A 82 2.87 0.78 14.56
CA LEU A 82 2.23 -0.31 13.81
C LEU A 82 1.25 -1.13 14.66
N MET A 83 1.57 -1.40 15.93
CA MET A 83 0.69 -2.12 16.85
C MET A 83 -0.61 -1.35 17.08
N ILE A 84 -0.51 -0.04 17.32
CA ILE A 84 -1.68 0.84 17.48
C ILE A 84 -2.51 0.87 16.19
N LEU A 85 -1.84 1.00 15.05
CA LEU A 85 -2.50 0.98 13.75
C LEU A 85 -3.28 -0.32 13.51
N SER A 86 -2.67 -1.48 13.83
CA SER A 86 -3.32 -2.79 13.69
C SER A 86 -4.55 -2.98 14.55
N TYR A 87 -4.63 -2.30 15.70
CA TYR A 87 -5.83 -2.30 16.53
C TYR A 87 -6.97 -1.48 15.89
N TYR A 88 -6.65 -0.28 15.39
CA TYR A 88 -7.65 0.68 14.90
C TYR A 88 -8.15 0.44 13.48
N ASP A 89 -7.27 0.10 12.56
CA ASP A 89 -7.62 -0.16 11.17
C ASP A 89 -6.84 -1.37 10.65
N ARG A 90 -7.41 -2.55 10.88
CA ARG A 90 -6.83 -3.84 10.46
C ARG A 90 -6.58 -3.92 8.96
N LYS A 91 -7.44 -3.31 8.14
CA LYS A 91 -7.30 -3.43 6.68
C LYS A 91 -6.12 -2.58 6.20
N LEU A 92 -6.04 -1.34 6.70
CA LEU A 92 -4.91 -0.48 6.42
C LEU A 92 -3.61 -1.02 6.98
N SER A 93 -3.63 -1.57 8.20
CA SER A 93 -2.45 -2.16 8.82
C SER A 93 -1.93 -3.31 7.98
N MET A 94 -2.79 -4.23 7.52
CA MET A 94 -2.37 -5.33 6.64
C MET A 94 -1.74 -4.83 5.33
N ILE A 95 -2.27 -3.77 4.72
CA ILE A 95 -1.63 -3.16 3.54
C ILE A 95 -0.25 -2.61 3.89
N ILE A 96 -0.11 -1.91 5.00
CA ILE A 96 1.16 -1.34 5.42
C ILE A 96 2.18 -2.43 5.75
N LEU A 97 1.75 -3.49 6.46
CA LEU A 97 2.58 -4.66 6.75
C LEU A 97 2.97 -5.39 5.45
N ASP A 98 2.08 -5.50 4.46
CA ASP A 98 2.40 -6.05 3.14
C ASP A 98 3.44 -5.22 2.39
N ILE A 99 3.30 -3.89 2.40
CA ILE A 99 4.26 -2.99 1.78
C ILE A 99 5.62 -3.09 2.49
N ILE A 100 5.63 -3.14 3.82
CA ILE A 100 6.85 -3.35 4.63
C ILE A 100 7.52 -4.67 4.25
N LYS A 101 6.77 -5.78 4.23
CA LYS A 101 7.28 -7.09 3.86
C LYS A 101 7.81 -7.15 2.43
N GLN A 102 7.15 -6.51 1.47
CA GLN A 102 7.64 -6.46 0.08
C GLN A 102 8.95 -5.65 -0.06
N ASN A 103 9.25 -4.79 0.91
CA ASN A 103 10.41 -3.91 0.92
C ASN A 103 11.36 -4.20 2.10
N ASP A 104 11.33 -5.43 2.63
CA ASP A 104 12.04 -5.86 3.86
C ASP A 104 13.54 -5.50 3.86
N TYR A 105 14.18 -5.54 2.69
CA TYR A 105 15.59 -5.15 2.51
C TYR A 105 15.92 -3.69 2.87
N ARG A 106 14.93 -2.81 2.96
CA ARG A 106 15.12 -1.37 3.27
C ARG A 106 14.95 -1.03 4.75
N ILE A 107 14.45 -1.96 5.55
CA ILE A 107 14.13 -1.73 6.96
C ILE A 107 15.16 -2.41 7.88
N GLY A 108 15.77 -3.52 7.47
CA GLY A 108 17.02 -4.04 8.05
C GLY A 108 17.01 -4.47 9.53
N GLU A 109 15.90 -4.29 10.25
CA GLU A 109 15.79 -4.62 11.67
C GLU A 109 15.00 -5.93 11.86
N ASN A 110 15.66 -6.94 12.42
CA ASN A 110 15.05 -8.24 12.74
C ASN A 110 13.82 -8.08 13.65
N ASP A 111 13.80 -7.07 14.53
CA ASP A 111 12.69 -6.82 15.45
C ASP A 111 11.38 -6.50 14.72
N ILE A 112 11.46 -5.79 13.59
CA ILE A 112 10.28 -5.48 12.77
C ILE A 112 9.78 -6.75 12.10
N ARG A 113 10.68 -7.59 11.56
CA ARG A 113 10.34 -8.87 10.94
C ARG A 113 9.68 -9.83 11.93
N ALA A 114 10.14 -9.83 13.18
CA ALA A 114 9.52 -10.58 14.27
C ALA A 114 8.13 -10.04 14.66
N ALA A 115 7.92 -8.73 14.57
CA ALA A 115 6.65 -8.11 14.91
C ALA A 115 5.56 -8.36 13.87
N LEU A 116 5.89 -8.38 12.56
CA LEU A 116 4.91 -8.58 11.48
C LEU A 116 3.92 -9.75 11.73
N PRO A 117 4.37 -11.00 11.98
CA PRO A 117 3.45 -12.12 12.20
C PRO A 117 2.55 -11.90 13.42
N VAL A 118 3.08 -11.34 14.51
CA VAL A 118 2.31 -11.04 15.73
C VAL A 118 1.26 -9.97 15.48
N LEU A 119 1.62 -8.91 14.75
CA LEU A 119 0.71 -7.82 14.38
C LEU A 119 -0.36 -8.22 13.36
N SER A 120 -0.25 -9.42 12.79
CA SER A 120 -1.25 -10.05 11.92
C SER A 120 -1.99 -11.20 12.59
N ASN A 121 -1.64 -11.56 13.83
CA ASN A 121 -2.23 -12.67 14.56
C ASN A 121 -3.59 -12.27 15.14
N SER A 122 -4.65 -13.04 14.83
CA SER A 122 -6.01 -12.74 15.27
C SER A 122 -6.18 -12.75 16.78
N ASP A 123 -5.52 -13.66 17.49
CA ASP A 123 -5.66 -13.81 18.93
C ASP A 123 -5.02 -12.61 19.64
N PHE A 124 -3.85 -12.17 19.17
CA PHE A 124 -3.20 -10.96 19.67
C PHE A 124 -4.06 -9.72 19.43
N LEU A 125 -4.59 -9.54 18.21
CA LEU A 125 -5.39 -8.37 17.84
C LEU A 125 -6.76 -8.31 18.51
N ASN A 126 -7.27 -9.45 19.02
CA ASN A 126 -8.53 -9.54 19.76
C ASN A 126 -8.32 -9.65 21.28
N SER A 127 -7.08 -9.57 21.77
CA SER A 127 -6.76 -9.74 23.18
C SER A 127 -7.26 -8.58 24.05
N GLU A 128 -7.69 -8.87 25.28
CA GLU A 128 -8.07 -7.86 26.27
C GLU A 128 -6.86 -7.00 26.63
N GLU A 129 -5.66 -7.58 26.70
CA GLU A 129 -4.41 -6.90 26.98
C GLU A 129 -4.10 -5.77 25.99
N LEU A 130 -4.35 -6.00 24.68
CA LEU A 130 -4.14 -4.98 23.66
C LEU A 130 -5.19 -3.87 23.77
N ALA A 131 -6.42 -4.21 24.11
CA ALA A 131 -7.49 -3.24 24.35
C ALA A 131 -7.19 -2.36 25.57
N ASP A 132 -6.72 -2.94 26.68
CA ASP A 132 -6.30 -2.22 27.88
C ASP A 132 -5.15 -1.26 27.59
N TYR A 133 -4.11 -1.75 26.90
CA TYR A 133 -3.01 -0.89 26.48
C TYR A 133 -3.49 0.31 25.68
N TYR A 134 -4.45 0.08 24.79
CA TYR A 134 -5.01 1.13 23.97
C TYR A 134 -5.83 2.16 24.78
N ASN A 135 -6.64 1.72 25.73
CA ASN A 135 -7.44 2.63 26.55
C ASN A 135 -6.59 3.64 27.34
N ASP A 136 -5.35 3.28 27.68
CA ASP A 136 -4.40 4.14 28.40
C ASP A 136 -3.55 5.04 27.48
N LEU A 137 -3.67 4.91 26.16
CA LEU A 137 -2.85 5.67 25.21
C LEU A 137 -3.31 7.12 25.10
N ASN A 138 -2.39 8.05 25.38
CA ASN A 138 -2.55 9.46 25.05
C ASN A 138 -1.65 9.82 23.85
N LEU A 139 -2.21 9.74 22.65
CA LEU A 139 -1.48 10.06 21.42
C LEU A 139 -1.60 11.55 21.11
N SER A 140 -0.45 12.22 21.02
CA SER A 140 -0.41 13.62 20.60
C SER A 140 -0.84 13.74 19.13
N PHE A 141 -1.92 14.47 18.88
CA PHE A 141 -2.37 14.78 17.53
C PHE A 141 -2.52 16.29 17.33
N SER A 142 -1.83 16.80 16.32
CA SER A 142 -1.98 18.19 15.86
C SER A 142 -2.00 18.21 14.35
N PRO A 143 -3.09 18.69 13.70
CA PRO A 143 -3.15 18.81 12.24
C PRO A 143 -1.96 19.62 11.67
N ALA A 144 -1.46 20.60 12.43
CA ALA A 144 -0.35 21.45 11.99
C ALA A 144 0.93 20.66 11.66
N ASN A 145 1.15 19.52 12.32
CA ASN A 145 2.30 18.66 12.06
C ASN A 145 2.30 18.06 10.64
N TYR A 146 1.15 18.04 9.97
CA TYR A 146 0.99 17.44 8.63
C TYR A 146 0.95 18.46 7.48
N LYS A 147 1.26 19.73 7.76
CA LYS A 147 1.15 20.82 6.79
C LYS A 147 2.09 20.67 5.60
N ASP A 148 3.27 20.09 5.83
CA ASP A 148 4.24 19.82 4.76
C ASP A 148 3.85 18.59 3.95
N TYR A 149 3.36 17.55 4.63
CA TYR A 149 2.92 16.30 4.00
C TYR A 149 1.73 16.50 3.06
N ILE A 150 0.76 17.36 3.39
CA ILE A 150 -0.42 17.58 2.53
C ILE A 150 -0.10 18.16 1.14
N GLN A 151 1.12 18.67 0.93
CA GLN A 151 1.55 19.12 -0.40
C GLN A 151 2.03 17.97 -1.28
N MET A 152 2.30 16.80 -0.70
CA MET A 152 2.83 15.62 -1.36
C MET A 152 1.67 14.75 -1.89
N ASP A 153 1.76 14.35 -3.16
CA ASP A 153 0.71 13.55 -3.82
C ASP A 153 0.48 12.22 -3.04
N TRP A 154 1.54 11.56 -2.56
CA TRP A 154 1.42 10.30 -1.80
C TRP A 154 0.64 10.44 -0.49
N PHE A 155 0.76 11.58 0.19
CA PHE A 155 0.04 11.79 1.44
C PHE A 155 -1.43 12.09 1.17
N ILE A 156 -1.73 12.84 0.10
CA ILE A 156 -3.12 13.02 -0.33
C ILE A 156 -3.76 11.67 -0.64
N ASP A 157 -3.04 10.76 -1.32
CA ASP A 157 -3.53 9.41 -1.59
C ASP A 157 -3.79 8.63 -0.29
N LEU A 158 -2.90 8.71 0.70
CA LEU A 158 -3.12 8.12 2.03
C LEU A 158 -4.39 8.69 2.69
N ILE A 159 -4.60 10.01 2.65
CA ILE A 159 -5.79 10.64 3.23
C ILE A 159 -7.07 10.21 2.51
N ILE A 160 -7.04 10.05 1.18
CA ILE A 160 -8.19 9.54 0.42
C ILE A 160 -8.47 8.09 0.79
N MET A 161 -7.45 7.24 0.90
CA MET A 161 -7.60 5.86 1.36
C MET A 161 -8.23 5.79 2.75
N LEU A 162 -7.82 6.66 3.67
CA LEU A 162 -8.37 6.76 5.02
C LEU A 162 -9.81 7.30 5.05
N LYS A 163 -10.14 8.23 4.14
CA LYS A 163 -11.46 8.86 4.06
C LYS A 163 -12.52 7.95 3.44
N ASP A 164 -12.21 7.37 2.29
CA ASP A 164 -13.16 6.67 1.43
C ASP A 164 -13.07 5.13 1.57
N GLY A 165 -12.09 4.65 2.34
CA GLY A 165 -11.76 3.23 2.46
C GLY A 165 -11.09 2.68 1.20
N LEU A 166 -10.64 1.42 1.28
CA LEU A 166 -9.89 0.75 0.21
C LEU A 166 -10.73 0.41 -1.04
N TYR A 167 -12.06 0.52 -0.93
CA TYR A 167 -13.04 0.10 -1.95
C TYR A 167 -14.16 1.13 -2.14
N GLY A 168 -13.84 2.43 -2.11
CA GLY A 168 -14.75 3.46 -2.59
C GLY A 168 -15.17 3.18 -4.04
N SER A 169 -16.47 3.24 -4.32
CA SER A 169 -17.23 2.50 -5.33
C SER A 169 -16.91 2.68 -6.83
N ASN A 170 -15.73 3.15 -7.22
CA ASN A 170 -15.35 3.30 -8.65
C ASN A 170 -13.83 3.28 -8.92
N TYR A 171 -12.98 2.96 -7.93
CA TYR A 171 -11.53 3.03 -8.11
C TYR A 171 -10.86 1.74 -7.66
N ASN A 172 -10.31 0.98 -8.62
CA ASN A 172 -9.26 -0.01 -8.36
C ASN A 172 -7.98 0.71 -7.89
N TYR A 173 -8.00 1.23 -6.65
CA TYR A 173 -6.92 2.06 -6.09
C TYR A 173 -5.58 1.30 -6.04
N ILE A 174 -5.64 -0.03 -5.87
CA ILE A 174 -4.48 -0.94 -5.87
C ILE A 174 -3.79 -1.00 -7.24
N GLU A 175 -4.53 -0.80 -8.34
CA GLU A 175 -4.00 -0.80 -9.71
C GLU A 175 -3.36 0.56 -10.07
N TYR A 176 -3.78 1.64 -9.40
CA TYR A 176 -3.27 3.00 -9.61
C TYR A 176 -1.97 3.31 -8.85
N LEU A 177 -1.63 2.51 -7.83
CA LEU A 177 -0.31 2.51 -7.19
C LEU A 177 0.73 1.91 -8.16
N GLN A 178 1.02 2.64 -9.24
CA GLN A 178 2.12 2.36 -10.17
C GLN A 178 3.44 2.30 -9.41
N SER A 179 4.41 1.55 -9.90
CA SER A 179 5.67 1.23 -9.20
C SER A 179 6.44 2.44 -8.62
N ALA A 180 6.44 3.60 -9.29
CA ALA A 180 7.07 4.83 -8.75
C ALA A 180 6.24 5.53 -7.66
N ILE A 181 4.91 5.39 -7.70
CA ILE A 181 4.00 5.85 -6.64
C ILE A 181 4.16 4.94 -5.42
N LYS A 182 4.34 3.62 -5.60
CA LYS A 182 4.62 2.69 -4.51
C LYS A 182 5.85 3.10 -3.70
N GLU A 183 6.93 3.53 -4.34
CA GLU A 183 8.16 3.89 -3.61
C GLU A 183 8.00 5.17 -2.78
N SER A 184 7.51 6.26 -3.38
CA SER A 184 7.31 7.51 -2.63
C SER A 184 6.24 7.37 -1.54
N PHE A 185 5.16 6.63 -1.81
CA PHE A 185 4.14 6.29 -0.83
C PHE A 185 4.69 5.45 0.31
N TYR A 186 5.42 4.38 0.00
CA TYR A 186 6.07 3.54 1.00
C TYR A 186 7.01 4.34 1.90
N LEU A 187 7.93 5.11 1.29
CA LEU A 187 8.90 5.91 2.04
C LEU A 187 8.20 6.96 2.91
N GLY A 188 7.15 7.59 2.40
CA GLY A 188 6.34 8.55 3.16
C GLY A 188 5.60 7.91 4.33
N VAL A 189 4.96 6.76 4.11
CA VAL A 189 4.29 6.00 5.18
C VAL A 189 5.29 5.56 6.24
N LEU A 190 6.46 5.04 5.85
CA LEU A 190 7.53 4.70 6.79
C LEU A 190 8.01 5.90 7.59
N GLU A 191 8.15 7.07 6.95
CA GLU A 191 8.54 8.28 7.62
C GLU A 191 7.52 8.67 8.70
N LEU A 192 6.22 8.58 8.40
CA LEU A 192 5.16 8.85 9.37
C LEU A 192 5.21 7.86 10.55
N ILE A 193 5.45 6.57 10.29
CA ILE A 193 5.57 5.55 11.34
C ILE A 193 6.79 5.83 12.22
N LYS A 194 7.94 6.11 11.61
CA LYS A 194 9.18 6.46 12.33
C LYS A 194 9.02 7.71 13.21
N LYS A 195 8.20 8.66 12.77
CA LYS A 195 7.85 9.87 13.54
C LYS A 195 6.69 9.69 14.51
N GLN A 196 6.11 8.49 14.62
CA GLN A 196 4.91 8.19 15.44
C GLN A 196 3.73 9.12 15.11
N MET A 197 3.61 9.45 13.83
CA MET A 197 2.57 10.35 13.32
C MET A 197 1.45 9.59 12.62
N LEU A 198 1.67 8.35 12.19
CA LEU A 198 0.66 7.64 11.41
C LEU A 198 -0.53 7.21 12.29
N ALA A 199 -0.30 6.53 13.41
CA ALA A 199 -1.40 6.10 14.27
C ALA A 199 -2.26 7.28 14.74
N GLY A 200 -1.61 8.36 15.21
CA GLY A 200 -2.31 9.58 15.61
C GLY A 200 -3.18 10.19 14.50
N LEU A 201 -2.71 10.15 13.24
CA LEU A 201 -3.47 10.60 12.08
C LEU A 201 -4.68 9.70 11.80
N VAL A 202 -4.51 8.38 11.81
CA VAL A 202 -5.60 7.42 11.51
C VAL A 202 -6.73 7.56 12.53
N ILE A 203 -6.38 7.62 13.81
CA ILE A 203 -7.33 7.76 14.92
C ILE A 203 -8.11 9.07 14.80
N ASN A 204 -7.41 10.16 14.47
CA ASN A 204 -7.98 11.49 14.40
C ASN A 204 -8.35 11.92 12.97
N ILE A 205 -8.53 10.98 12.05
CA ILE A 205 -8.74 11.29 10.63
C ILE A 205 -9.92 12.23 10.41
N ARG A 206 -11.02 12.05 11.16
CA ARG A 206 -12.19 12.93 11.08
C ARG A 206 -11.85 14.38 11.45
N SER A 207 -11.10 14.56 12.55
CA SER A 207 -10.63 15.89 12.98
C SER A 207 -9.68 16.49 11.95
N PHE A 208 -8.78 15.68 11.40
CA PHE A 208 -7.86 16.10 10.34
C PHE A 208 -8.61 16.60 9.10
N LEU A 209 -9.57 15.81 8.59
CA LEU A 209 -10.36 16.12 7.40
C LEU A 209 -11.22 17.39 7.57
N ASN A 210 -11.68 17.67 8.79
CA ASN A 210 -12.46 18.87 9.12
C ASN A 210 -11.60 20.14 9.21
N THR A 211 -10.27 20.03 9.09
CA THR A 211 -9.39 21.18 9.08
C THR A 211 -9.49 21.93 7.75
N GLY A 212 -9.78 23.24 7.79
CA GLY A 212 -10.10 24.02 6.59
C GLY A 212 -9.04 23.98 5.48
N TRP A 213 -7.75 23.99 5.82
CA TRP A 213 -6.68 23.88 4.82
C TRP A 213 -6.52 22.47 4.24
N VAL A 214 -6.85 21.42 5.01
CA VAL A 214 -6.86 20.02 4.52
C VAL A 214 -7.99 19.86 3.52
N ASN A 215 -9.20 20.27 3.90
CA ASN A 215 -10.38 20.18 3.04
C ASN A 215 -10.16 20.92 1.71
N LYS A 216 -9.62 22.14 1.77
CA LYS A 216 -9.25 22.91 0.58
C LYS A 216 -8.27 22.16 -0.32
N LYS A 217 -7.24 21.52 0.25
CA LYS A 217 -6.25 20.76 -0.53
C LYS A 217 -6.84 19.51 -1.18
N LEU A 218 -7.69 18.78 -0.47
CA LEU A 218 -8.40 17.63 -1.04
C LEU A 218 -9.35 18.05 -2.17
N TYR A 219 -10.03 19.19 -2.02
CA TYR A 219 -10.86 19.76 -3.07
C TYR A 219 -10.03 20.12 -4.31
N GLU A 220 -8.92 20.85 -4.15
CA GLU A 220 -7.97 21.17 -5.23
C GLU A 220 -7.49 19.91 -5.97
N TYR A 221 -7.16 18.84 -5.22
CA TYR A 221 -6.75 17.57 -5.79
C TYR A 221 -7.88 16.88 -6.58
N SER A 222 -9.11 16.85 -6.03
CA SER A 222 -10.26 16.27 -6.71
C SER A 222 -10.58 16.97 -8.05
N LEU A 223 -10.39 18.29 -8.13
CA LEU A 223 -10.56 19.04 -9.38
C LEU A 223 -9.47 18.69 -10.40
N LYS A 224 -8.23 18.51 -9.95
CA LYS A 224 -7.10 18.06 -10.79
C LYS A 224 -7.39 16.69 -11.41
N ILE A 225 -7.93 15.75 -10.62
CA ILE A 225 -8.33 14.41 -11.10
C ILE A 225 -9.43 14.52 -12.14
N LYS A 226 -10.55 15.19 -11.81
CA LYS A 226 -11.68 15.36 -12.75
C LYS A 226 -11.26 15.96 -14.09
N LYS A 227 -10.33 16.93 -14.07
CA LYS A 227 -9.78 17.52 -15.29
C LYS A 227 -8.99 16.50 -16.12
N ARG A 228 -8.20 15.64 -15.49
CA ARG A 228 -7.46 14.56 -16.16
C ARG A 228 -8.38 13.50 -16.74
N GLU A 229 -9.40 13.09 -15.99
CA GLU A 229 -10.41 12.13 -16.44
C GLU A 229 -11.16 12.64 -17.67
N LYS A 230 -11.64 13.90 -17.62
CA LYS A 230 -12.29 14.54 -18.76
C LYS A 230 -11.38 14.56 -19.99
N LEU A 231 -10.10 14.89 -19.80
CA LEU A 231 -9.14 14.92 -20.90
C LEU A 231 -8.85 13.53 -21.46
N SER A 232 -8.66 12.54 -20.58
CA SER A 232 -8.42 11.16 -20.99
C SER A 232 -9.62 10.58 -21.74
N SER A 233 -10.84 10.85 -21.26
CA SER A 233 -12.08 10.46 -21.93
C SER A 233 -12.20 11.09 -23.32
N PHE A 234 -11.89 12.38 -23.45
CA PHE A 234 -11.88 13.06 -24.74
C PHE A 234 -10.94 12.41 -25.77
N TYR A 235 -9.68 12.17 -25.40
CA TYR A 235 -8.73 11.50 -26.29
C TYR A 235 -9.10 10.03 -26.58
N SER A 236 -9.73 9.35 -25.61
CA SER A 236 -10.26 8.00 -25.82
C SER A 236 -11.36 7.98 -26.86
N MET A 237 -12.28 8.95 -26.81
CA MET A 237 -13.36 9.09 -27.79
C MET A 237 -12.82 9.40 -29.18
N LEU A 238 -11.80 10.24 -29.29
CA LEU A 238 -11.10 10.50 -30.56
C LEU A 238 -10.47 9.22 -31.15
N SER A 239 -9.81 8.40 -30.31
CA SER A 239 -9.22 7.14 -30.77
C SER A 239 -10.30 6.16 -31.26
N ILE A 240 -11.40 6.03 -30.53
CA ILE A 240 -12.51 5.14 -30.92
C ILE A 240 -13.15 5.63 -32.22
N GLY A 241 -13.37 6.94 -32.37
CA GLY A 241 -13.89 7.52 -33.59
C GLY A 241 -12.99 7.24 -34.80
N ASN A 242 -11.67 7.37 -34.63
CA ASN A 242 -10.69 7.03 -35.66
C ASN A 242 -10.75 5.54 -36.03
N ASP A 243 -10.82 4.65 -35.04
CA ASP A 243 -10.87 3.19 -35.28
C ASP A 243 -12.15 2.78 -36.04
N ILE A 244 -13.29 3.45 -35.76
CA ILE A 244 -14.54 3.24 -36.51
C ILE A 244 -14.39 3.70 -37.97
N MET A 245 -13.80 4.88 -38.21
CA MET A 245 -13.58 5.38 -39.59
C MET A 245 -12.69 4.44 -40.39
N ILE A 246 -11.58 3.97 -39.81
CA ILE A 246 -10.69 2.97 -40.44
C ILE A 246 -11.48 1.72 -40.82
N GLY A 247 -12.30 1.21 -39.89
CA GLY A 247 -13.12 0.03 -40.12
C GLY A 247 -14.08 0.22 -41.29
N LEU A 248 -14.77 1.36 -41.36
CA LEU A 248 -15.68 1.69 -42.45
C LEU A 248 -14.94 1.84 -43.79
N GLU A 249 -13.83 2.55 -43.82
CA GLU A 249 -13.03 2.76 -45.03
C GLU A 249 -12.50 1.44 -45.60
N PHE A 250 -11.99 0.55 -44.75
CA PHE A 250 -11.54 -0.76 -45.20
C PHE A 250 -12.69 -1.69 -45.61
N ILE A 251 -13.82 -1.66 -44.91
CA ILE A 251 -15.00 -2.46 -45.30
C ILE A 251 -15.52 -2.00 -46.66
N ILE A 252 -15.77 -0.69 -46.81
CA ILE A 252 -16.29 -0.13 -48.07
C ILE A 252 -15.27 -0.34 -49.19
N GLY A 253 -13.99 -0.05 -48.95
CA GLY A 253 -12.93 -0.27 -49.94
C GLY A 253 -12.81 -1.73 -50.36
N SER A 254 -13.05 -2.69 -49.45
CA SER A 254 -13.05 -4.12 -49.77
C SER A 254 -14.19 -4.50 -50.70
N PHE A 255 -15.38 -3.91 -50.55
CA PHE A 255 -16.50 -4.10 -51.48
C PHE A 255 -16.19 -3.53 -52.87
N GLU A 256 -15.51 -2.39 -52.96
CA GLU A 256 -15.11 -1.78 -54.23
C GLU A 256 -14.10 -2.62 -55.03
N PHE A 257 -13.40 -3.57 -54.39
CA PHE A 257 -12.51 -4.52 -55.06
C PHE A 257 -13.20 -5.78 -55.60
N LEU A 258 -14.51 -5.96 -55.38
CA LEU A 258 -15.26 -7.08 -55.94
C LEU A 258 -15.44 -6.96 -57.47
N PRO A 259 -15.76 -8.06 -58.19
CA PRO A 259 -15.82 -8.10 -59.67
C PRO A 259 -16.82 -7.15 -60.40
N ALA A 260 -17.43 -6.19 -59.72
CA ALA A 260 -18.27 -5.14 -60.29
C ALA A 260 -18.09 -3.77 -59.61
N GLY A 261 -17.05 -3.61 -58.77
CA GLY A 261 -16.79 -2.40 -58.00
C GLY A 261 -15.89 -1.38 -58.71
N ASN A 262 -15.74 -0.20 -58.10
CA ASN A 262 -14.87 0.87 -58.58
C ASN A 262 -13.48 0.76 -57.95
N TYR A 263 -12.56 0.13 -58.68
CA TYR A 263 -11.18 -0.09 -58.24
C TYR A 263 -10.46 1.20 -57.80
N ILE A 264 -10.67 2.31 -58.51
CA ILE A 264 -10.02 3.59 -58.18
C ILE A 264 -10.49 4.08 -56.81
N LEU A 265 -11.81 4.01 -56.54
CA LEU A 265 -12.37 4.37 -55.25
C LEU A 265 -11.85 3.46 -54.12
N GLY A 266 -11.77 2.15 -54.37
CA GLY A 266 -11.20 1.18 -53.44
C GLY A 266 -9.75 1.52 -53.04
N VAL A 267 -8.90 1.89 -54.00
CA VAL A 267 -7.52 2.31 -53.74
C VAL A 267 -7.45 3.55 -52.85
N TYR A 268 -8.25 4.59 -53.13
CA TYR A 268 -8.26 5.81 -52.31
C TYR A 268 -8.76 5.54 -50.88
N LEU A 269 -9.80 4.71 -50.72
CA LEU A 269 -10.29 4.31 -49.39
C LEU A 269 -9.23 3.53 -48.60
N PHE A 270 -8.48 2.65 -49.25
CA PHE A 270 -7.38 1.95 -48.59
C PHE A 270 -6.20 2.86 -48.21
N ILE A 271 -5.85 3.83 -49.06
CA ILE A 271 -4.82 4.84 -48.73
C ILE A 271 -5.28 5.70 -47.55
N ALA A 272 -6.54 6.14 -47.56
CA ALA A 272 -7.13 6.90 -46.46
C ALA A 272 -7.09 6.09 -45.15
N GLY A 273 -7.59 4.86 -45.14
CA GLY A 273 -7.63 4.01 -43.95
C GLY A 273 -6.24 3.65 -43.44
N SER A 274 -5.30 3.37 -44.34
CA SER A 274 -3.90 3.12 -43.99
C SER A 274 -3.23 4.35 -43.38
N SER A 275 -3.57 5.55 -43.86
CA SER A 275 -3.06 6.81 -43.30
C SER A 275 -3.67 7.06 -41.91
N GLN A 276 -4.95 6.76 -41.70
CA GLN A 276 -5.62 6.88 -40.41
C GLN A 276 -5.06 5.94 -39.33
N LEU A 277 -4.47 4.79 -39.71
CA LEU A 277 -3.75 3.93 -38.75
C LEU A 277 -2.61 4.69 -38.04
N LEU A 278 -1.99 5.69 -38.68
CA LEU A 278 -0.97 6.56 -38.09
C LEU A 278 -1.54 7.66 -37.19
N ILE A 279 -2.83 7.99 -37.32
CA ILE A 279 -3.47 9.00 -36.46
C ILE A 279 -3.62 8.49 -35.04
N ARG A 280 -3.92 7.20 -34.83
CA ARG A 280 -4.07 6.58 -33.50
C ARG A 280 -2.84 6.76 -32.58
N PRO A 281 -1.60 6.43 -33.01
CA PRO A 281 -0.42 6.74 -32.21
C PRO A 281 -0.24 8.25 -32.00
N GLY A 282 -0.60 9.09 -32.98
CA GLY A 282 -0.60 10.55 -32.84
C GLY A 282 -1.53 11.06 -31.72
N ILE A 283 -2.77 10.56 -31.66
CA ILE A 283 -3.73 10.87 -30.58
C ILE A 283 -3.16 10.47 -29.22
N THR A 284 -2.53 9.30 -29.14
CA THR A 284 -1.93 8.79 -27.90
C THR A 284 -0.75 9.64 -27.43
N ILE A 285 0.13 10.04 -28.35
CA ILE A 285 1.26 10.93 -28.07
C ILE A 285 0.74 12.29 -27.58
N ALA A 286 -0.24 12.89 -28.29
CA ALA A 286 -0.83 14.16 -27.91
C ALA A 286 -1.48 14.10 -26.51
N ARG A 287 -2.23 13.02 -26.23
CA ARG A 287 -2.79 12.75 -24.89
C ARG A 287 -1.72 12.74 -23.82
N ASN A 288 -0.65 11.97 -24.03
CA ASN A 288 0.43 11.81 -23.06
C ASN A 288 1.18 13.12 -22.83
N ILE A 289 1.47 13.89 -23.88
CA ILE A 289 2.08 15.21 -23.80
C ILE A 289 1.19 16.16 -22.98
N HIS A 290 -0.11 16.23 -23.29
CA HIS A 290 -1.03 17.13 -22.61
C HIS A 290 -1.19 16.76 -21.12
N LEU A 291 -1.33 15.47 -20.79
CA LEU A 291 -1.37 15.00 -19.41
C LEU A 291 -0.06 15.30 -18.65
N ASN A 292 1.08 15.18 -19.32
CA ASN A 292 2.40 15.51 -18.76
C ASN A 292 2.58 17.02 -18.55
N MET A 293 2.05 17.88 -19.42
CA MET A 293 2.09 19.33 -19.22
C MET A 293 1.24 19.76 -18.01
N ILE A 294 0.08 19.13 -17.81
CA ILE A 294 -0.73 19.32 -16.60
C ILE A 294 0.02 18.87 -15.33
N HIS A 295 0.92 17.89 -15.45
CA HIS A 295 1.79 17.46 -14.35
C HIS A 295 2.97 18.42 -14.10
N ARG A 296 3.71 18.81 -15.16
CA ARG A 296 4.97 19.57 -15.08
C ARG A 296 4.82 21.04 -14.71
N LYS A 297 3.63 21.64 -14.75
CA LYS A 297 3.39 23.02 -14.28
C LYS A 297 3.71 23.25 -12.78
N LYS A 298 4.20 22.24 -12.07
CA LYS A 298 4.66 22.29 -10.68
C LYS A 298 6.16 21.97 -10.45
N ILE A 299 6.95 21.71 -11.51
CA ILE A 299 8.42 21.65 -11.42
C ILE A 299 9.00 22.84 -12.18
N ARG A 300 8.69 24.04 -11.70
CA ARG A 300 9.57 25.19 -11.86
C ARG A 300 9.82 25.68 -10.44
N ILE A 301 10.99 25.28 -9.94
CA ILE A 301 11.67 25.91 -8.80
C ILE A 301 11.84 27.38 -9.13
#